data_AF-A0A958DAQ0-F1
#
_entry.id   AF-A0A958DAQ0-F1
#
_cell.length_a   1.000
_cell.length_b   1.000
_cell.length_c   1.000
_cell.angle_alpha   90.00
_cell.angle_beta   90.00
_cell.angle_gamma   90.00
#
_symmetry.space_group_name_H-M   'P 1'
#
loop_
_entity.id
_entity.type
_entity.pdbx_description
1 polymer ?
#
loop_
_entity_poly.entity_id
_entity_poly.type
_entity_poly.pdbx_seq_one_letter_code
_entity_poly.pdbx_strand_id
1 'polypeptide(L)'
;MACDIITHFPDGALLMVIDGVADPAVSQHVAQCADCTADLKLLRETTTTLLASLYRATCPTSLQLGEYSLGLLPTQESTLIESHLASCPHCSAELGQLDAFMAEPEPMPAPSRSESLAEPVRMFIARLVSGLNSLGQPAITPAFAALRGSIDGPVTYEAGEYRAVIEIDEDLDRPDQRALTGLLIGPSVAGVAANLWQHGKRVATTEVDAFGNFELLGLEAGDYELILSGSGVEIHIQSLPVS
;
A
#
# COMPACT_ATOMS: atom_id res chain seq x y z
N MET A 1 7.40 -43.24 -31.46
CA MET A 1 6.75 -43.70 -32.70
C MET A 1 7.23 -42.80 -33.82
N ALA A 2 7.65 -43.35 -34.95
CA ALA A 2 8.05 -42.54 -36.10
C ALA A 2 6.77 -41.97 -36.75
N CYS A 3 6.74 -40.64 -36.92
CA CYS A 3 5.69 -39.98 -37.67
C CYS A 3 5.96 -40.24 -39.15
N ASP A 4 5.06 -40.93 -39.83
CA ASP A 4 5.09 -41.03 -41.29
C ASP A 4 4.21 -39.93 -41.90
N ILE A 5 4.42 -39.59 -43.17
CA ILE A 5 3.68 -38.51 -43.87
C ILE A 5 2.15 -38.75 -43.87
N ILE A 6 1.71 -39.99 -43.64
CA ILE A 6 0.31 -40.40 -43.55
C ILE A 6 -0.30 -40.16 -42.15
N THR A 7 0.53 -40.07 -41.11
CA THR A 7 0.13 -39.88 -39.70
C THR A 7 0.42 -38.48 -39.15
N HIS A 8 1.06 -37.63 -39.94
CA HIS A 8 1.27 -36.23 -39.59
C HIS A 8 -0.05 -35.47 -39.65
N PHE A 9 -0.44 -34.85 -38.54
CA PHE A 9 -1.69 -34.10 -38.45
C PHE A 9 -1.55 -32.74 -39.13
N PRO A 10 -2.54 -32.30 -39.94
CA PRO A 10 -2.51 -30.97 -40.53
C PRO A 10 -2.62 -29.88 -39.45
N ASP A 11 -2.14 -28.67 -39.77
CA ASP A 11 -2.16 -27.51 -38.86
C ASP A 11 -3.52 -27.27 -38.20
N GLY A 12 -4.62 -27.49 -38.92
CA GLY A 12 -5.98 -27.36 -38.37
C GLY A 12 -6.26 -28.30 -37.19
N ALA A 13 -5.77 -29.54 -37.23
CA ALA A 13 -5.90 -30.48 -36.12
C ALA A 13 -4.99 -30.10 -34.94
N LEU A 14 -3.82 -29.53 -35.20
CA LEU A 14 -2.93 -29.00 -34.16
C LEU A 14 -3.50 -27.73 -33.50
N LEU A 15 -4.17 -26.87 -34.27
CA LEU A 15 -4.90 -25.70 -33.74
C LEU A 15 -6.04 -26.14 -32.80
N MET A 16 -6.79 -27.18 -33.15
CA MET A 16 -7.80 -27.76 -32.25
C MET A 16 -7.19 -28.28 -30.94
N VAL A 17 -5.94 -28.79 -30.96
CA VAL A 17 -5.21 -29.17 -29.74
C VAL A 17 -4.83 -27.94 -28.92
N ILE A 18 -4.46 -26.83 -29.57
CA ILE A 18 -4.16 -25.55 -28.90
C ILE A 18 -5.42 -24.99 -28.22
N ASP A 19 -6.57 -25.06 -28.88
CA ASP A 19 -7.86 -24.58 -28.37
C ASP A 19 -8.51 -25.54 -27.35
N GLY A 20 -7.89 -26.71 -27.11
CA GLY A 20 -8.37 -27.71 -26.14
C GLY A 20 -9.61 -28.49 -26.59
N VAL A 21 -9.94 -28.48 -27.88
CA VAL A 21 -11.13 -29.11 -28.46
C VAL A 21 -10.81 -30.34 -29.34
N ALA A 22 -9.54 -30.73 -29.42
CA ALA A 22 -9.12 -31.90 -30.18
C ALA A 22 -9.57 -33.22 -29.53
N ASP A 23 -9.69 -34.25 -30.38
CA ASP A 23 -9.92 -35.63 -29.94
C ASP A 23 -8.75 -36.11 -29.07
N PRO A 24 -9.01 -36.81 -27.94
CA PRO A 24 -7.98 -37.37 -27.07
C PRO A 24 -6.90 -38.20 -27.79
N ALA A 25 -7.24 -38.89 -28.88
CA ALA A 25 -6.28 -39.66 -29.67
C ALA A 25 -5.24 -38.77 -30.36
N VAL A 26 -5.64 -37.57 -30.80
CA VAL A 26 -4.76 -36.58 -31.43
C VAL A 26 -3.83 -35.98 -30.38
N SER A 27 -4.36 -35.60 -29.21
CA SER A 27 -3.54 -35.09 -28.11
C SER A 27 -2.53 -36.12 -27.61
N GLN A 28 -2.92 -37.39 -27.53
CA GLN A 28 -2.03 -38.49 -27.15
C GLN A 28 -0.92 -38.71 -28.17
N HIS A 29 -1.24 -38.64 -29.46
CA HIS A 29 -0.24 -38.76 -30.53
C HIS A 29 0.77 -37.61 -30.47
N VAL A 30 0.30 -36.36 -30.38
CA VAL A 30 1.17 -35.18 -30.32
C VAL A 30 2.13 -35.28 -29.14
N ALA A 31 1.67 -35.75 -27.97
CA ALA A 31 2.53 -35.95 -26.80
C ALA A 31 3.64 -37.01 -26.98
N GLN A 32 3.50 -37.91 -27.96
CA GLN A 32 4.44 -39.02 -28.20
C GLN A 32 5.29 -38.83 -29.47
N CYS A 33 5.00 -37.80 -30.27
CA CYS A 33 5.64 -37.52 -31.54
C CYS A 33 6.47 -36.22 -31.45
N ALA A 34 7.77 -36.33 -31.73
CA ALA A 34 8.69 -35.19 -31.66
C ALA A 34 8.39 -34.12 -32.73
N ASP A 35 8.06 -34.55 -33.95
CA ASP A 35 7.79 -33.63 -35.08
C ASP A 35 6.49 -32.86 -34.84
N CYS A 36 5.39 -33.56 -34.52
CA CYS A 36 4.12 -32.89 -34.19
C CYS A 36 4.22 -31.98 -32.95
N THR A 37 5.10 -32.31 -31.99
CA THR A 37 5.38 -31.42 -30.84
C THR A 37 6.11 -30.15 -31.28
N ALA A 38 7.07 -30.27 -32.21
CA ALA A 38 7.80 -29.13 -32.75
C ALA A 38 6.88 -28.20 -33.56
N ASP A 39 6.02 -28.76 -34.40
CA ASP A 39 5.06 -27.99 -35.20
C ASP A 39 3.99 -27.32 -34.33
N LEU A 40 3.48 -28.03 -33.31
CA LEU A 40 2.55 -27.44 -32.35
C LEU A 40 3.19 -26.30 -31.55
N LYS A 41 4.48 -26.40 -31.22
CA LYS A 41 5.23 -25.31 -30.58
C LYS A 41 5.34 -24.09 -31.50
N LEU A 42 5.70 -24.30 -32.77
CA LEU A 42 5.79 -23.22 -33.76
C LEU A 42 4.44 -22.53 -33.98
N LEU A 43 3.36 -23.30 -34.07
CA LEU A 43 2.00 -22.79 -34.20
C LEU A 43 1.58 -21.99 -32.95
N ARG A 44 1.91 -22.45 -31.74
CA ARG A 44 1.66 -21.70 -30.49
C ARG A 44 2.41 -20.38 -30.44
N GLU A 45 3.69 -20.36 -30.82
CA GLU A 45 4.49 -19.13 -30.84
C GLU A 45 3.93 -18.11 -31.85
N THR A 46 3.54 -18.58 -33.03
CA THR A 46 2.96 -17.75 -34.09
C THR A 46 1.60 -17.19 -33.69
N THR A 47 0.70 -18.05 -33.19
CA THR A 47 -0.63 -17.64 -32.72
C THR A 47 -0.54 -16.67 -31.54
N THR A 48 0.37 -16.89 -30.59
CA THR A 48 0.60 -15.96 -29.47
C THR A 48 1.08 -14.60 -29.97
N THR A 49 2.00 -14.57 -30.93
CA THR A 49 2.52 -13.32 -31.50
C THR A 49 1.45 -12.55 -32.28
N LEU A 50 0.66 -13.26 -33.09
CA LEU A 50 -0.44 -12.67 -33.86
C LEU A 50 -1.56 -12.18 -32.94
N LEU A 51 -1.93 -12.96 -31.92
CA LEU A 51 -2.89 -12.53 -30.92
C LEU A 51 -2.36 -11.31 -30.15
N ALA A 52 -1.11 -11.29 -29.70
CA ALA A 52 -0.55 -10.12 -29.04
C ALA A 52 -0.54 -8.86 -29.93
N SER A 53 -0.39 -9.04 -31.25
CA SER A 53 -0.34 -7.93 -32.21
C SER A 53 -1.72 -7.46 -32.67
N LEU A 54 -2.72 -8.34 -32.69
CA LEU A 54 -4.05 -8.08 -33.23
C LEU A 54 -5.11 -7.91 -32.14
N TYR A 55 -4.91 -8.52 -30.97
CA TYR A 55 -5.77 -8.35 -29.81
C TYR A 55 -5.67 -6.89 -29.37
N ARG A 56 -6.81 -6.18 -29.47
CA ARG A 56 -6.95 -4.75 -29.18
C ARG A 56 -6.25 -3.77 -30.11
N ALA A 57 -5.76 -4.20 -31.29
CA ALA A 57 -5.11 -3.28 -32.23
C ALA A 57 -5.97 -2.05 -32.62
N THR A 58 -7.30 -2.21 -32.61
CA THR A 58 -8.27 -1.15 -32.89
C THR A 58 -9.08 -0.73 -31.67
N CYS A 59 -8.76 -1.25 -30.48
CA CYS A 59 -9.47 -0.93 -29.25
C CYS A 59 -8.84 0.28 -28.56
N PRO A 60 -9.64 1.11 -27.88
CA PRO A 60 -9.13 2.12 -26.97
C PRO A 60 -8.22 1.49 -25.90
N THR A 61 -7.27 2.28 -25.41
CA THR A 61 -6.43 1.85 -24.29
C THR A 61 -7.25 1.79 -23.00
N SER A 62 -6.81 0.96 -22.03
CA SER A 62 -7.48 0.88 -20.72
C SER A 62 -7.49 2.21 -19.97
N LEU A 63 -6.50 3.07 -20.19
CA LEU A 63 -6.47 4.44 -19.64
C LEU A 63 -7.60 5.29 -20.22
N GLN A 64 -7.79 5.29 -21.54
CA GLN A 64 -8.86 6.04 -22.20
C GLN A 64 -10.24 5.56 -21.77
N LEU A 65 -10.44 4.25 -21.55
CA LEU A 65 -11.69 3.72 -21.01
C LEU A 65 -11.95 4.21 -19.57
N GLY A 66 -10.91 4.30 -18.75
CA GLY A 66 -11.00 4.90 -17.41
C GLY A 66 -11.34 6.39 -17.45
N GLU A 67 -10.64 7.18 -18.27
CA GLU A 67 -10.91 8.60 -18.44
C GLU A 67 -12.32 8.87 -19.00
N TYR A 68 -12.81 7.99 -19.89
CA TYR A 68 -14.18 7.99 -20.38
C TYR A 68 -15.17 7.74 -19.22
N SER A 69 -14.97 6.69 -18.41
CA SER A 69 -15.85 6.37 -17.26
C SER A 69 -15.94 7.51 -16.24
N LEU A 70 -14.84 8.25 -16.05
CA LEU A 70 -14.75 9.38 -15.13
C LEU A 70 -15.24 10.70 -15.74
N GLY A 71 -15.65 10.72 -17.01
CA GLY A 71 -16.10 11.92 -17.71
C GLY A 71 -15.00 12.97 -17.93
N LEU A 72 -13.74 12.54 -18.00
CA LEU A 72 -12.56 13.41 -18.12
C LEU A 72 -12.15 13.68 -19.57
N LEU A 73 -12.72 12.94 -20.53
CA LEU A 73 -12.38 13.08 -21.95
C LEU A 73 -13.15 14.23 -22.63
N PRO A 74 -12.53 14.89 -23.63
CA PRO A 74 -13.24 15.80 -24.52
C PRO A 74 -14.43 15.13 -25.22
N THR A 75 -15.45 15.91 -25.59
CA THR A 75 -16.68 15.41 -26.22
C THR A 75 -16.43 14.63 -27.51
N GLN A 76 -15.40 15.01 -28.28
CA GLN A 76 -15.03 14.33 -29.52
C GLN A 76 -14.49 12.92 -29.26
N GLU A 77 -13.63 12.74 -28.26
CA GLU A 77 -13.03 11.44 -27.91
C GLU A 77 -14.05 10.52 -27.24
N SER A 78 -14.93 11.09 -26.41
CA SER A 78 -16.04 10.36 -25.79
C SER A 78 -16.97 9.74 -26.84
N THR A 79 -17.29 10.48 -27.91
CA THR A 79 -18.15 9.98 -29.00
C THR A 79 -17.50 8.81 -29.76
N LEU A 80 -16.18 8.86 -29.95
CA LEU A 80 -15.44 7.77 -30.60
C LEU A 80 -15.46 6.50 -29.74
N ILE A 81 -15.25 6.64 -28.43
CA ILE A 81 -15.31 5.52 -27.49
C ILE A 81 -16.72 4.95 -27.43
N GLU A 82 -17.76 5.78 -27.38
CA GLU A 82 -19.17 5.33 -27.44
C GLU A 82 -19.46 4.50 -28.69
N SER A 83 -19.04 4.97 -29.87
CA SER A 83 -19.20 4.22 -31.11
C SER A 83 -18.46 2.87 -31.08
N HIS A 84 -17.28 2.83 -30.44
CA HIS A 84 -16.50 1.61 -30.31
C HIS A 84 -17.18 0.62 -29.36
N LEU A 85 -17.65 1.08 -28.19
CA LEU A 85 -18.35 0.28 -27.18
C LEU A 85 -19.63 -0.36 -27.73
N ALA A 86 -20.32 0.30 -28.67
CA ALA A 86 -21.48 -0.27 -29.35
C ALA A 86 -21.16 -1.49 -30.23
N SER A 87 -19.89 -1.66 -30.64
CA SER A 87 -19.45 -2.72 -31.56
C SER A 87 -18.48 -3.74 -30.92
N CYS A 88 -17.85 -3.41 -29.79
CA CYS A 88 -16.82 -4.22 -29.17
C CYS A 88 -17.28 -4.84 -27.83
N PRO A 89 -17.51 -6.16 -27.75
CA PRO A 89 -17.92 -6.83 -26.52
C PRO A 89 -16.80 -6.89 -25.46
N HIS A 90 -15.53 -6.82 -25.87
CA HIS A 90 -14.40 -6.85 -24.93
C HIS A 90 -14.26 -5.54 -24.15
N CYS A 91 -14.33 -4.39 -24.82
CA CYS A 91 -14.22 -3.09 -24.16
C CYS A 91 -15.45 -2.75 -23.30
N SER A 92 -16.64 -3.21 -23.69
CA SER A 92 -17.83 -3.08 -22.85
C SER A 92 -17.76 -3.95 -21.59
N ALA A 93 -17.24 -5.17 -21.69
CA ALA A 93 -16.99 -6.02 -20.52
C ALA A 93 -15.95 -5.41 -19.57
N GLU A 94 -14.87 -4.84 -20.12
CA GLU A 94 -13.84 -4.14 -19.33
C GLU A 94 -14.39 -2.92 -18.61
N LEU A 95 -15.20 -2.10 -19.30
CA LEU A 95 -15.84 -0.94 -18.69
C LEU A 95 -16.80 -1.36 -17.56
N GLY A 96 -17.58 -2.42 -17.78
CA GLY A 96 -18.45 -2.98 -16.73
C GLY A 96 -17.70 -3.52 -15.52
N GLN A 97 -16.50 -4.08 -15.70
CA GLN A 97 -15.63 -4.50 -14.59
C GLN A 97 -15.09 -3.30 -13.81
N LEU A 98 -14.68 -2.24 -14.52
CA LEU A 98 -14.23 -1.01 -13.89
C LEU A 98 -15.35 -0.35 -13.08
N ASP A 99 -16.54 -0.25 -13.65
CA ASP A 99 -17.72 0.28 -12.97
C ASP A 99 -18.09 -0.55 -11.76
N ALA A 100 -18.05 -1.88 -11.86
CA ALA A 100 -18.30 -2.77 -10.73
C ALA A 100 -17.27 -2.56 -9.61
N PHE A 101 -15.99 -2.43 -9.95
CA PHE A 101 -14.93 -2.15 -8.97
C PHE A 101 -15.11 -0.78 -8.30
N MET A 102 -15.47 0.27 -9.05
CA MET A 102 -15.75 1.59 -8.48
C MET A 102 -17.03 1.62 -7.65
N ALA A 103 -18.00 0.77 -7.97
CA ALA A 103 -19.26 0.62 -7.25
C ALA A 103 -19.16 -0.32 -6.05
N GLU A 104 -18.11 -1.14 -5.96
CA GLU A 104 -17.86 -2.02 -4.83
C GLU A 104 -17.40 -1.15 -3.65
N PRO A 105 -18.23 -0.94 -2.62
CA PRO A 105 -17.74 -0.30 -1.41
C PRO A 105 -16.64 -1.20 -0.87
N GLU A 106 -15.44 -0.66 -0.65
CA GLU A 106 -14.38 -1.40 0.05
C GLU A 106 -15.03 -2.10 1.24
N PRO A 107 -14.84 -3.43 1.41
CA PRO A 107 -15.43 -4.13 2.53
C PRO A 107 -14.81 -3.54 3.78
N MET A 108 -15.49 -2.55 4.37
CA MET A 108 -15.19 -2.10 5.70
C MET A 108 -15.28 -3.35 6.57
N PRO A 109 -14.26 -3.67 7.37
CA PRO A 109 -14.41 -4.71 8.37
C PRO A 109 -15.65 -4.35 9.19
N ALA A 110 -16.67 -5.20 9.15
CA ALA A 110 -17.90 -4.97 9.87
C ALA A 110 -17.53 -4.71 11.34
N PRO A 111 -17.90 -3.55 11.92
CA PRO A 111 -17.61 -3.31 13.33
C PRO A 111 -18.28 -4.42 14.11
N SER A 112 -17.48 -5.15 14.89
CA SER A 112 -18.01 -6.04 15.90
C SER A 112 -19.00 -5.24 16.76
N ARG A 113 -20.12 -5.86 17.13
CA ARG A 113 -21.32 -5.23 17.74
C ARG A 113 -21.07 -4.52 19.10
N SER A 114 -19.83 -4.24 19.47
CA SER A 114 -19.40 -3.60 20.72
C SER A 114 -18.85 -2.18 20.60
N GLU A 115 -18.72 -1.57 19.41
CA GLU A 115 -18.08 -0.25 19.26
C GLU A 115 -18.99 0.85 18.68
N SER A 116 -20.29 0.77 18.96
CA SER A 116 -21.24 1.82 18.60
C SER A 116 -21.19 2.97 19.61
N LEU A 117 -20.11 3.77 19.59
CA LEU A 117 -19.99 5.13 20.16
C LEU A 117 -18.63 5.82 19.92
N ALA A 118 -17.73 5.27 19.10
CA ALA A 118 -16.48 5.98 18.79
C ALA A 118 -16.71 6.95 17.63
N GLU A 119 -16.51 8.25 17.89
CA GLU A 119 -16.31 9.27 16.87
C GLU A 119 -15.28 8.77 15.84
N PRO A 120 -15.36 9.18 14.56
CA PRO A 120 -14.40 8.75 13.55
C PRO A 120 -12.98 9.16 13.99
N VAL A 121 -12.19 8.18 14.42
CA VAL A 121 -10.78 8.38 14.79
C VAL A 121 -9.95 8.43 13.52
N ARG A 122 -9.33 9.58 13.25
CA ARG A 122 -8.38 9.75 12.16
C ARG A 122 -7.03 9.19 12.59
N MET A 123 -6.58 8.12 11.93
CA MET A 123 -5.26 7.54 12.17
C MET A 123 -4.20 8.22 11.29
N PHE A 124 -3.11 8.66 11.91
CA PHE A 124 -1.95 9.24 11.24
C PHE A 124 -0.69 8.44 11.58
N ILE A 125 0.10 8.08 10.57
CA ILE A 125 1.45 7.54 10.77
C ILE A 125 2.41 8.71 10.71
N ALA A 126 3.10 8.96 11.83
CA ALA A 126 4.03 10.05 11.92
C ALA A 126 5.33 9.72 11.19
N ARG A 127 5.83 10.67 10.40
CA ARG A 127 7.12 10.56 9.72
C ARG A 127 8.16 11.37 10.49
N LEU A 128 9.35 10.81 10.66
CA LEU A 128 10.51 11.53 11.17
C LEU A 128 10.93 12.63 10.17
N VAL A 129 10.95 13.90 10.61
CA VAL A 129 11.29 15.06 9.76
C VAL A 129 12.62 15.69 10.15
N SER A 130 13.07 15.53 11.39
CA SER A 130 14.42 15.93 11.82
C SER A 130 14.88 15.10 13.01
N GLY A 131 16.09 14.54 12.89
CA GLY A 131 16.80 13.82 13.94
C GLY A 131 18.26 13.62 13.50
N LEU A 132 19.18 13.90 14.42
CA LEU A 132 20.65 13.76 14.36
C LEU A 132 21.45 14.84 13.62
N ASN A 133 22.11 15.69 14.40
CA ASN A 133 23.22 16.54 13.98
C ASN A 133 24.57 15.87 14.30
N SER A 134 25.38 15.67 13.27
CA SER A 134 26.84 15.79 13.38
C SER A 134 27.47 16.65 12.27
N LEU A 135 26.74 17.02 11.20
CA LEU A 135 27.34 17.70 10.02
C LEU A 135 26.41 18.68 9.26
N GLY A 136 25.68 19.57 9.96
CA GLY A 136 25.33 20.90 9.40
C GLY A 136 23.88 21.22 9.03
N GLN A 137 23.13 21.70 10.03
CA GLN A 137 22.13 22.81 10.06
C GLN A 137 20.94 22.89 9.05
N PRO A 138 19.87 23.68 9.35
CA PRO A 138 19.61 24.48 10.56
C PRO A 138 18.47 23.92 11.43
N ALA A 139 18.77 23.79 12.73
CA ALA A 139 17.81 23.53 13.78
C ALA A 139 17.08 24.83 14.15
N ILE A 140 15.75 24.79 14.21
CA ILE A 140 15.01 25.77 15.01
C ILE A 140 15.03 25.24 16.43
N THR A 141 16.05 25.61 17.19
CA THR A 141 16.17 25.29 18.61
C THR A 141 15.24 26.18 19.43
N PRO A 142 14.28 25.63 20.20
CA PRO A 142 13.73 26.36 21.33
C PRO A 142 14.85 26.62 22.36
N ALA A 143 14.78 27.76 23.04
CA ALA A 143 15.84 28.36 23.85
C ALA A 143 16.25 27.58 25.13
N PHE A 144 15.89 26.31 25.26
CA PHE A 144 16.24 25.47 26.42
C PHE A 144 17.31 24.39 26.11
N ALA A 145 17.66 24.17 24.85
CA ALA A 145 18.51 23.06 24.40
C ALA A 145 20.04 23.21 24.63
N ALA A 146 20.50 24.12 25.51
CA ALA A 146 21.94 24.38 25.70
C ALA A 146 22.49 23.92 27.07
N LEU A 147 21.71 23.20 27.89
CA LEU A 147 22.08 22.98 29.29
C LEU A 147 22.00 21.54 29.81
N ARG A 148 21.68 20.53 28.98
CA ARG A 148 21.87 19.12 29.36
C ARG A 148 22.45 18.35 28.18
N GLY A 149 23.50 17.59 28.45
CA GLY A 149 24.29 16.86 27.46
C GLY A 149 23.61 15.62 26.93
N SER A 150 22.44 15.76 26.30
CA SER A 150 21.89 14.69 25.48
C SER A 150 22.69 14.60 24.17
N ILE A 151 23.09 13.38 23.82
CA ILE A 151 23.88 13.08 22.62
C ILE A 151 22.99 13.16 21.37
N ASP A 152 21.68 12.95 21.52
CA ASP A 152 20.69 13.03 20.45
C ASP A 152 19.68 14.13 20.77
N GLY A 153 19.85 15.28 20.11
CA GLY A 153 18.94 16.41 20.26
C GLY A 153 17.48 16.05 19.91
N PRO A 154 16.53 16.95 20.21
CA PRO A 154 15.11 16.68 20.07
C PRO A 154 14.75 16.23 18.64
N VAL A 155 13.97 15.15 18.57
CA VAL A 155 13.54 14.50 17.34
C VAL A 155 12.13 14.96 17.01
N THR A 156 11.90 15.40 15.76
CA THR A 156 10.60 15.92 15.33
C THR A 156 9.89 14.96 14.39
N TYR A 157 8.66 14.60 14.74
CA TYR A 157 7.74 13.77 13.97
C TYR A 157 6.55 14.59 13.48
N GLU A 158 6.11 14.35 12.25
CA GLU A 158 4.95 15.02 11.65
C GLU A 158 3.92 14.01 11.16
N ALA A 159 2.65 14.28 11.47
CA ALA A 159 1.52 13.43 11.13
C ALA A 159 0.32 14.32 10.78
N GLY A 160 0.17 14.67 9.49
CA GLY A 160 -0.86 15.61 9.04
C GLY A 160 -0.66 17.01 9.62
N GLU A 161 -1.63 17.49 10.41
CA GLU A 161 -1.59 18.78 11.10
C GLU A 161 -0.96 18.71 12.51
N TYR A 162 -0.54 17.51 12.92
CA TYR A 162 0.11 17.28 14.20
C TYR A 162 1.62 17.18 14.05
N ARG A 163 2.33 17.74 15.01
CA ARG A 163 3.79 17.63 15.15
C ARG A 163 4.12 17.22 16.58
N ALA A 164 4.89 16.16 16.73
CA ALA A 164 5.41 15.72 18.02
C ALA A 164 6.91 15.97 18.06
N VAL A 165 7.39 16.68 19.07
CA VAL A 165 8.82 16.84 19.38
C VAL A 165 9.11 15.93 20.56
N ILE A 166 10.07 15.02 20.42
CA ILE A 166 10.42 14.03 21.44
C ILE A 166 11.88 14.21 21.81
N GLU A 167 12.16 14.20 23.10
CA GLU A 167 13.49 14.25 23.69
C GLU A 167 13.62 13.09 24.67
N ILE A 168 14.77 12.42 24.62
CA ILE A 168 15.08 11.30 25.49
C ILE A 168 16.31 11.69 26.29
N ASP A 169 16.14 11.69 27.61
CA ASP A 169 17.14 12.07 28.58
C ASP A 169 17.36 10.96 29.61
N GLU A 170 18.39 11.10 30.44
CA GLU A 170 18.58 10.26 31.62
C GLU A 170 17.54 10.62 32.69
N ASP A 171 16.95 9.61 33.30
CA ASP A 171 16.06 9.81 34.44
C ASP A 171 16.89 10.24 35.66
N LEU A 172 16.63 11.45 36.16
CA LEU A 172 17.38 12.06 37.27
C LEU A 172 17.26 11.26 38.58
N ASP A 173 16.14 10.56 38.77
CA ASP A 173 15.92 9.74 39.96
C ASP A 173 16.52 8.33 39.81
N ARG A 174 16.76 7.88 38.57
CA ARG A 174 17.25 6.54 38.24
C ARG A 174 18.17 6.60 37.02
N PRO A 175 19.49 6.77 37.21
CA PRO A 175 20.43 6.96 36.10
C PRO A 175 20.54 5.75 35.15
N ASP A 176 20.08 4.57 35.57
CA ASP A 176 20.01 3.36 34.72
C ASP A 176 18.74 3.33 33.84
N GLN A 177 17.88 4.34 33.95
CA GLN A 177 16.63 4.46 33.21
C GLN A 177 16.59 5.77 32.41
N ARG A 178 15.78 5.79 31.36
CA ARG A 178 15.57 6.95 30.50
C ARG A 178 14.22 7.61 30.79
N ALA A 179 14.19 8.91 30.61
CA ALA A 179 13.00 9.74 30.63
C ALA A 179 12.72 10.19 29.19
N LEU A 180 11.53 9.87 28.69
CA LEU A 180 11.03 10.38 27.42
C LEU A 180 10.12 11.56 27.71
N THR A 181 10.53 12.74 27.25
CA THR A 181 9.73 13.96 27.29
C THR A 181 9.25 14.28 25.88
N GLY A 182 8.01 14.70 25.74
CA GLY A 182 7.50 15.10 24.44
C GLY A 182 6.55 16.28 24.50
N LEU A 183 6.47 16.98 23.37
CA LEU A 183 5.56 18.08 23.11
C LEU A 183 4.75 17.77 21.85
N LEU A 184 3.43 17.64 21.99
CA LEU A 184 2.48 17.50 20.90
C LEU A 184 1.90 18.88 20.53
N ILE A 185 2.05 19.24 19.27
CA ILE A 185 1.53 20.47 18.67
C ILE A 185 0.48 20.08 17.65
N GLY A 186 -0.72 20.65 17.74
CA GLY A 186 -1.83 20.39 16.82
C GLY A 186 -3.17 20.88 17.38
N PRO A 187 -4.28 20.63 16.68
CA PRO A 187 -5.60 20.93 17.21
C PRO A 187 -5.97 19.96 18.34
N SER A 188 -6.52 20.48 19.43
CA SER A 188 -7.10 19.70 20.54
C SER A 188 -6.15 18.64 21.13
N VAL A 189 -4.96 19.06 21.57
CA VAL A 189 -3.95 18.17 22.17
C VAL A 189 -4.23 17.78 23.63
N ALA A 190 -5.09 18.54 24.32
CA ALA A 190 -5.44 18.29 25.70
C ALA A 190 -6.27 17.01 25.85
N GLY A 191 -5.86 16.11 26.74
CA GLY A 191 -6.55 14.84 26.96
C GLY A 191 -6.20 13.75 25.96
N VAL A 192 -5.22 13.98 25.09
CA VAL A 192 -4.56 12.90 24.33
C VAL A 192 -3.79 12.03 25.31
N ALA A 193 -3.90 10.71 25.20
CA ALA A 193 -3.10 9.76 25.97
C ALA A 193 -1.86 9.35 25.16
N ALA A 194 -0.68 9.53 25.74
CA ALA A 194 0.57 9.04 25.21
C ALA A 194 0.83 7.62 25.73
N ASN A 195 0.72 6.63 24.84
CA ASN A 195 0.87 5.22 25.14
C ASN A 195 2.18 4.70 24.54
N LEU A 196 3.09 4.23 25.38
CA LEU A 196 4.34 3.64 24.94
C LEU A 196 4.23 2.11 24.90
N TRP A 197 4.64 1.52 23.78
CA TRP A 197 4.56 0.10 23.49
C TRP A 197 5.95 -0.45 23.20
N GLN A 198 6.19 -1.67 23.67
CA GLN A 198 7.41 -2.42 23.40
C GLN A 198 7.00 -3.86 23.08
N HIS A 199 7.46 -4.41 21.94
CA HIS A 199 7.11 -5.77 21.51
C HIS A 199 5.59 -6.08 21.54
N GLY A 200 4.74 -5.09 21.19
CA GLY A 200 3.29 -5.24 21.20
C GLY A 200 2.62 -5.23 22.59
N LYS A 201 3.37 -4.90 23.65
CA LYS A 201 2.85 -4.70 25.01
C LYS A 201 2.98 -3.24 25.43
N ARG A 202 1.90 -2.65 25.92
CA ARG A 202 1.95 -1.30 26.51
C ARG A 202 2.77 -1.33 27.80
N VAL A 203 3.87 -0.58 27.81
CA VAL A 203 4.82 -0.50 28.92
C VAL A 203 4.56 0.72 29.81
N ALA A 204 4.08 1.82 29.22
CA ALA A 204 3.80 3.05 29.94
C ALA A 204 2.66 3.82 29.28
N THR A 205 1.97 4.65 30.06
CA THR A 205 0.90 5.52 29.59
C THR A 205 0.88 6.79 30.43
N THR A 206 0.69 7.93 29.80
CA THR A 206 0.53 9.21 30.47
C THR A 206 -0.44 10.09 29.69
N GLU A 207 -1.05 11.07 30.34
CA GLU A 207 -1.91 12.05 29.67
C GLU A 207 -1.09 13.25 29.21
N VAL A 208 -1.39 13.71 28.00
CA VAL A 208 -0.87 14.95 27.46
C VAL A 208 -1.61 16.11 28.11
N ASP A 209 -0.85 17.02 28.71
CA ASP A 209 -1.39 18.16 29.43
C ASP A 209 -2.06 19.20 28.49
N ALA A 210 -2.63 20.26 29.07
CA ALA A 210 -3.29 21.32 28.30
C ALA A 210 -2.34 22.10 27.36
N PHE A 211 -1.02 21.98 27.55
CA PHE A 211 0.01 22.63 26.75
C PHE A 211 0.64 21.67 25.73
N GLY A 212 0.21 20.41 25.68
CA GLY A 212 0.75 19.41 24.78
C GLY A 212 1.95 18.64 25.34
N ASN A 213 2.36 18.86 26.59
CA ASN A 213 3.50 18.17 27.17
C ASN A 213 3.10 16.80 27.72
N PHE A 214 4.02 15.86 27.65
CA PHE A 214 3.92 14.57 28.31
C PHE A 214 5.30 14.06 28.70
N GLU A 215 5.35 13.26 29.77
CA GLU A 215 6.58 12.69 30.30
C GLU A 215 6.35 11.23 30.70
N LEU A 216 7.27 10.37 30.27
CA LEU A 216 7.30 8.94 30.54
C LEU A 216 8.65 8.60 31.17
N LEU A 217 8.62 8.21 32.44
CA LEU A 217 9.81 7.92 33.23
C LEU A 217 10.08 6.42 33.32
N GLY A 218 11.30 6.08 33.72
CA GLY A 218 11.69 4.71 34.05
C GLY A 218 11.78 3.75 32.86
N LEU A 219 12.18 4.25 31.68
CA LEU A 219 12.28 3.46 30.46
C LEU A 219 13.62 2.74 30.38
N GLU A 220 13.60 1.46 29.98
CA GLU A 220 14.83 0.73 29.65
C GLU A 220 15.29 1.07 28.23
N ALA A 221 16.57 0.91 27.94
CA ALA A 221 17.05 1.08 26.56
C ALA A 221 16.43 0.01 25.63
N GLY A 222 15.95 0.44 24.47
CA GLY A 222 15.32 -0.43 23.48
C GLY A 222 14.50 0.34 22.44
N ASP A 223 13.88 -0.41 21.53
CA ASP A 223 12.99 0.16 20.52
C ASP A 223 11.54 0.16 21.02
N TYR A 224 10.91 1.33 20.91
CA TYR A 224 9.54 1.54 21.33
C TYR A 224 8.66 2.07 20.20
N GLU A 225 7.37 1.94 20.39
CA GLU A 225 6.34 2.57 19.57
C GLU A 225 5.53 3.50 20.47
N LEU A 226 5.38 4.76 20.06
CA LEU A 226 4.59 5.75 20.79
C LEU A 226 3.29 6.02 20.03
N ILE A 227 2.17 5.75 20.70
CA ILE A 227 0.83 5.97 20.17
C ILE A 227 0.16 7.08 20.98
N LEU A 228 -0.13 8.20 20.33
CA LEU A 228 -0.86 9.33 20.92
C LEU A 228 -2.33 9.22 20.51
N SER A 229 -3.22 8.93 21.46
CA SER A 229 -4.65 8.67 21.20
C SER A 229 -5.53 9.73 21.87
N GLY A 230 -6.35 10.43 21.10
CA GLY A 230 -7.31 11.44 21.59
C GLY A 230 -8.70 11.26 20.97
N SER A 231 -9.64 12.15 21.33
CA SER A 231 -11.00 12.15 20.77
C SER A 231 -10.93 12.45 19.26
N GLY A 232 -11.02 11.40 18.44
CA GLY A 232 -11.03 11.51 16.99
C GLY A 232 -9.66 11.54 16.31
N VAL A 233 -8.55 11.33 17.04
CA VAL A 233 -7.21 11.27 16.45
C VAL A 233 -6.35 10.18 17.09
N GLU A 234 -5.58 9.49 16.27
CA GLU A 234 -4.56 8.54 16.71
C GLU A 234 -3.27 8.73 15.90
N ILE A 235 -2.17 9.04 16.57
CA ILE A 235 -0.86 9.29 15.93
C ILE A 235 0.09 8.18 16.32
N HIS A 236 0.62 7.49 15.33
CA HIS A 236 1.55 6.36 15.50
C HIS A 236 2.96 6.80 15.15
N ILE A 237 3.86 6.78 16.13
CA ILE A 237 5.30 7.03 15.96
C ILE A 237 6.01 5.68 16.09
N GLN A 238 6.40 5.13 14.95
CA GLN A 238 7.05 3.82 14.87
C GLN A 238 8.56 3.94 15.07
N SER A 239 9.14 2.90 15.69
CA SER A 239 10.59 2.75 15.86
C SER A 239 11.25 3.96 16.52
N LEU A 240 10.82 4.28 17.73
CA LEU A 240 11.45 5.26 18.60
C LEU A 240 12.59 4.59 19.39
N PRO A 241 13.86 4.84 19.05
CA PRO A 241 14.98 4.30 19.79
C PRO A 241 15.13 5.04 21.12
N VAL A 242 15.16 4.30 22.22
CA VAL A 242 15.55 4.80 23.55
C VAL A 242 16.91 4.18 23.86
N SER A 243 17.98 4.97 23.84
CA SER A 243 19.36 4.52 24.09
C SER A 243 19.92 5.06 25.39
#